data_AF-A0A2S4KBU6-F1
#
_entry.id   AF-A0A2S4KBU6-F1
#
_cell.length_a   1.000
_cell.length_b   1.000
_cell.length_c   1.000
_cell.angle_alpha   90.00
_cell.angle_beta   90.00
_cell.angle_gamma   90.00
#
_symmetry.space_group_name_H-M   'P 1'
#
loop_
_entity.id
_entity.type
_entity.pdbx_description
1 polymer ?
#
loop_
_entity_poly.entity_id
_entity_poly.type
_entity_poly.pdbx_seq_one_letter_code
_entity_poly.pdbx_strand_id
1 'polypeptide(L)'
;MSIIRNAAVLATTCATAALLSTAALAQQVYRIVGPDGKVTFSDRAPAANAEGTAVGAGPRSGGSGAEALPYALRQVATRFPVTLYTSSDCVPCNSARNLLINRGIPFTERTVSTNEDIDALKRMSGESSLPFGTIGAQQLRGFSDTEWTQYLDAAGYPKQSQLPPNYRRPAAAPLVAVPGQPAAPAADKASAAPARRPSAPPAAPTGPSPSNPAGIIF
;
A
#
# COMPACT_ATOMS: atom_id res chain seq x y z
N MET A 1 56.38 -74.88 10.82
CA MET A 1 55.53 -74.36 9.72
C MET A 1 54.08 -74.14 10.20
N SER A 2 53.84 -73.50 11.35
CA SER A 2 52.47 -73.35 11.91
C SER A 2 52.16 -71.94 12.43
N ILE A 3 53.07 -70.99 12.27
CA ILE A 3 52.91 -69.60 12.76
C ILE A 3 52.21 -68.71 11.70
N ILE A 4 52.12 -69.17 10.45
CA ILE A 4 51.60 -68.36 9.32
C ILE A 4 50.06 -68.43 9.20
N ARG A 5 49.40 -69.37 9.89
CA ARG A 5 47.93 -69.58 9.76
C ARG A 5 47.07 -68.71 10.68
N ASN A 6 47.65 -68.09 11.71
CA ASN A 6 46.90 -67.25 12.66
C ASN A 6 46.85 -65.77 12.26
N ALA A 7 47.72 -65.31 11.34
CA ALA A 7 47.69 -63.94 10.86
C ALA A 7 46.49 -63.65 9.94
N ALA A 8 46.02 -64.66 9.20
CA ALA A 8 44.89 -64.50 8.27
C ALA A 8 43.53 -64.42 8.96
N VAL A 9 43.38 -65.01 10.16
CA VAL A 9 42.13 -64.98 10.93
C VAL A 9 42.03 -63.72 11.79
N LEU A 10 43.14 -63.17 12.28
CA LEU A 10 43.12 -61.88 13.01
C LEU A 10 42.91 -60.67 12.07
N ALA A 11 43.34 -60.78 10.81
CA ALA A 11 43.16 -59.72 9.82
C ALA A 11 41.72 -59.63 9.26
N THR A 12 40.91 -60.69 9.38
CA THR A 12 39.52 -60.71 8.91
C THR A 12 38.49 -60.33 9.99
N THR A 13 38.85 -60.41 11.28
CA THR A 13 38.01 -59.86 12.37
C THR A 13 38.23 -58.37 12.64
N CYS A 14 39.34 -57.78 12.22
CA CYS A 14 39.56 -56.32 12.31
C CYS A 14 38.97 -55.54 11.12
N ALA A 15 38.68 -56.20 9.99
CA ALA A 15 38.14 -55.55 8.79
C ALA A 15 36.61 -55.40 8.80
N THR A 16 35.90 -56.04 9.74
CA THR A 16 34.44 -55.95 9.88
C THR A 16 33.97 -55.02 11.01
N ALA A 17 34.89 -54.50 11.84
CA ALA A 17 34.58 -53.55 12.91
C ALA A 17 34.65 -52.06 12.50
N ALA A 18 35.03 -51.76 11.26
CA ALA A 18 35.28 -50.40 10.79
C ALA A 18 34.14 -49.79 9.93
N LEU A 19 32.94 -50.37 9.94
CA LEU A 19 31.82 -50.00 9.05
C LEU A 19 30.55 -49.50 9.77
N LEU A 20 30.64 -49.14 11.06
CA LEU A 20 29.52 -48.54 11.82
C LEU A 20 29.79 -47.09 12.23
N SER A 21 30.41 -46.31 11.34
CA SER A 21 30.39 -44.84 11.44
C SER A 21 28.97 -44.35 11.12
N THR A 22 28.08 -44.45 12.11
CA THR A 22 26.76 -43.82 12.11
C THR A 22 26.89 -42.38 11.63
N ALA A 23 26.26 -42.09 10.49
CA ALA A 23 26.03 -40.73 10.03
C ALA A 23 25.21 -40.02 11.11
N ALA A 24 25.88 -39.25 11.97
CA ALA A 24 25.24 -38.32 12.86
C ALA A 24 24.56 -37.27 11.98
N LEU A 25 23.25 -37.41 11.80
CA LEU A 25 22.44 -36.35 11.22
C LEU A 25 22.50 -35.18 12.21
N ALA A 26 23.33 -34.19 11.92
CA ALA A 26 23.32 -32.92 12.63
C ALA A 26 21.95 -32.27 12.40
N GLN A 27 21.00 -32.51 13.31
CA GLN A 27 19.73 -31.80 13.32
C GLN A 27 20.05 -30.36 13.72
N GLN A 28 19.92 -29.44 12.76
CA GLN A 28 20.13 -28.02 13.00
C GLN A 28 19.00 -27.54 13.92
N VAL A 29 19.29 -27.43 15.21
CA VAL A 29 18.34 -26.92 16.21
C VAL A 29 18.29 -25.40 16.08
N TYR A 30 17.18 -24.86 15.59
CA TYR A 30 16.99 -23.42 15.45
C TYR A 30 16.59 -22.81 16.78
N ARG A 31 17.32 -21.78 17.21
CA ARG A 31 17.01 -20.99 18.39
C ARG A 31 16.09 -19.83 18.02
N ILE A 32 14.85 -19.87 18.47
CA ILE A 32 13.86 -18.82 18.24
C ILE A 32 13.72 -18.02 19.53
N VAL A 33 13.89 -16.70 19.46
CA VAL A 33 13.71 -15.81 20.61
C VAL A 33 12.37 -15.09 20.44
N GLY A 34 11.44 -15.35 21.36
CA GLY A 34 10.15 -14.69 21.40
C GLY A 34 10.25 -13.24 21.91
N PRO A 35 9.25 -12.40 21.61
CA PRO A 35 9.19 -11.00 22.07
C PRO A 35 9.08 -10.85 23.61
N ASP A 36 8.77 -11.93 24.31
CA ASP A 36 8.78 -12.05 25.78
C ASP A 36 10.16 -12.47 26.35
N GLY A 37 11.19 -12.60 25.50
CA GLY A 37 12.54 -12.99 25.88
C GLY A 37 12.73 -14.50 26.08
N LYS A 38 11.68 -15.30 25.88
CA LYS A 38 11.78 -16.76 25.97
C LYS A 38 12.46 -17.34 24.76
N VAL A 39 13.37 -18.29 25.01
CA VAL A 39 14.12 -18.99 23.97
C VAL A 39 13.48 -20.36 23.77
N THR A 40 12.95 -20.59 22.58
CA THR A 40 12.41 -21.89 22.17
C THR A 40 13.34 -22.51 21.13
N PHE A 41 13.77 -23.74 21.36
CA PHE A 41 14.61 -24.50 20.44
C PHE A 41 13.72 -25.44 19.62
N SER A 42 13.84 -25.41 18.29
CA SER A 42 13.01 -26.20 17.37
C SER A 42 13.88 -26.85 16.29
N ASP A 43 13.67 -28.15 16.05
CA ASP A 43 14.33 -28.92 14.98
C ASP A 43 13.71 -28.70 13.59
N ARG A 44 12.61 -27.94 13.52
CA ARG A 44 11.96 -27.57 12.26
C ARG A 44 12.42 -26.18 11.83
N ALA A 45 12.98 -26.09 10.61
CA ALA A 45 13.32 -24.83 9.96
C ALA A 45 12.12 -23.85 10.02
N PRO A 46 12.30 -22.60 10.49
CA PRO A 46 11.21 -21.65 10.56
C PRO A 46 10.62 -21.43 9.17
N ALA A 47 9.33 -21.72 9.01
CA ALA A 47 8.61 -21.27 7.83
C ALA A 47 8.77 -19.75 7.73
N ALA A 48 8.97 -19.21 6.53
CA ALA A 48 9.16 -17.77 6.28
C ALA A 48 7.98 -16.87 6.72
N ASN A 49 6.97 -17.45 7.39
CA ASN A 49 5.78 -16.79 7.92
C ASN A 49 5.54 -17.16 9.40
N ALA A 50 6.59 -17.34 10.21
CA ALA A 50 6.45 -17.31 11.66
C ALA A 50 6.55 -15.84 12.11
N GLU A 51 5.40 -15.18 12.19
CA GLU A 51 5.22 -13.80 12.64
C GLU A 51 5.92 -13.55 13.98
N GLY A 52 7.07 -12.90 13.92
CA GLY A 52 7.48 -11.99 14.98
C GLY A 52 6.61 -10.75 14.85
N THR A 53 5.60 -10.62 15.72
CA THR A 53 4.80 -9.40 15.84
C THR A 53 5.72 -8.21 16.08
N ALA A 54 5.98 -7.44 15.02
CA ALA A 54 6.64 -6.16 15.11
C ALA A 54 5.68 -5.16 15.78
N VAL A 55 5.72 -5.09 17.11
CA VAL A 55 5.20 -3.95 17.86
C VAL A 55 6.13 -2.78 17.60
N GLY A 56 5.65 -1.81 16.83
CA GLY A 56 6.39 -0.61 16.49
C GLY A 56 5.95 -0.01 15.16
N ALA A 57 4.66 0.26 15.01
CA ALA A 57 4.21 1.17 13.98
C ALA A 57 3.03 1.98 14.48
N GLY A 58 3.21 3.30 14.49
CA GLY A 58 2.10 4.24 14.38
C GLY A 58 1.26 3.91 13.14
N PRO A 59 0.09 4.56 12.98
CA PRO A 59 -0.96 4.10 12.08
C PRO A 59 -0.41 3.89 10.66
N ARG A 60 -0.21 2.62 10.28
CA ARG A 60 0.00 2.21 8.89
C ARG A 60 -1.33 2.36 8.18
N SER A 61 -1.69 3.59 7.83
CA SER A 61 -2.73 3.83 6.84
C SER A 61 -2.20 3.39 5.48
N GLY A 62 -2.80 2.35 4.90
CA GLY A 62 -2.60 1.96 3.50
C GLY A 62 -2.00 0.57 3.34
N GLY A 63 -2.88 -0.44 3.27
CA GLY A 63 -2.42 -1.83 3.19
C GLY A 63 -3.45 -2.76 2.58
N SER A 64 -3.86 -2.50 1.33
CA SER A 64 -4.51 -3.53 0.50
C SER A 64 -3.84 -3.74 -0.85
N GLY A 65 -2.65 -3.14 -1.05
CA GLY A 65 -1.85 -3.29 -2.27
C GLY A 65 -0.39 -3.69 -2.03
N ALA A 66 0.13 -3.61 -0.80
CA ALA A 66 1.53 -3.89 -0.49
C ALA A 66 1.88 -5.39 -0.55
N GLU A 67 0.96 -6.25 -0.09
CA GLU A 67 1.11 -7.71 -0.13
C GLU A 67 1.26 -8.26 -1.57
N ALA A 68 0.64 -7.60 -2.54
CA ALA A 68 0.61 -8.02 -3.94
C ALA A 68 1.81 -7.53 -4.76
N LEU A 69 2.71 -6.70 -4.19
CA LEU A 69 3.85 -6.17 -4.94
C LEU A 69 4.94 -7.24 -5.13
N PRO A 70 5.64 -7.25 -6.28
CA PRO A 70 6.85 -8.05 -6.46
C PRO A 70 7.88 -7.75 -5.36
N TYR A 71 8.65 -8.76 -4.96
CA TYR A 71 9.57 -8.69 -3.82
C TYR A 71 10.53 -7.49 -3.91
N ALA A 72 11.17 -7.28 -5.06
CA ALA A 72 12.11 -6.19 -5.26
C ALA A 72 11.45 -4.81 -5.07
N LEU A 73 10.26 -4.61 -5.64
CA LEU A 73 9.51 -3.37 -5.51
C LEU A 73 9.01 -3.15 -4.08
N ARG A 74 8.59 -4.21 -3.39
CA ARG A 74 8.16 -4.16 -1.99
C ARG A 74 9.30 -3.77 -1.07
N GLN A 75 10.51 -4.30 -1.29
CA GLN A 75 11.69 -3.96 -0.51
C GLN A 75 12.04 -2.48 -0.63
N VAL A 76 12.03 -1.94 -1.86
CA VAL A 76 12.27 -0.51 -2.10
C VAL A 76 11.18 0.35 -1.47
N ALA A 77 9.90 0.00 -1.67
CA ALA A 77 8.77 0.75 -1.12
C ALA A 77 8.70 0.75 0.41
N THR A 78 9.23 -0.30 1.05
CA THR A 78 9.33 -0.36 2.52
C THR A 78 10.47 0.52 3.03
N ARG A 79 11.59 0.58 2.30
CA ARG A 79 12.77 1.36 2.71
C ARG A 79 12.64 2.85 2.40
N PHE A 80 12.04 3.19 1.27
CA PHE A 80 11.91 4.55 0.76
C PHE A 80 10.46 4.85 0.35
N PRO A 81 9.49 4.81 1.29
CA PRO A 81 8.09 5.01 0.96
C PRO A 81 7.85 6.36 0.28
N VAL A 82 7.01 6.36 -0.76
CA VAL A 82 6.61 7.58 -1.46
C VAL A 82 5.27 8.07 -0.93
N THR A 83 5.23 9.33 -0.50
CA THR A 83 3.99 10.03 -0.16
C THR A 83 3.86 11.30 -0.98
N LEU A 84 2.71 11.49 -1.61
CA LEU A 84 2.38 12.69 -2.37
C LEU A 84 1.31 13.47 -1.62
N TYR A 85 1.57 14.74 -1.36
CA TYR A 85 0.65 15.68 -0.73
C TYR A 85 0.08 16.60 -1.79
N THR A 86 -1.25 16.68 -1.87
CA THR A 86 -1.99 17.37 -2.93
C THR A 86 -3.15 18.18 -2.36
N SER A 87 -3.78 19.03 -3.17
CA SER A 87 -5.07 19.66 -2.87
C SER A 87 -6.04 19.44 -4.03
N SER A 88 -7.31 19.80 -3.83
CA SER A 88 -8.22 20.03 -4.96
C SER A 88 -7.63 21.15 -5.84
N ASP A 89 -7.89 21.07 -7.14
CA ASP A 89 -7.54 22.11 -8.12
C ASP A 89 -6.05 22.43 -8.24
N CYS A 90 -5.19 21.44 -8.01
CA CYS A 90 -3.73 21.58 -8.15
C CYS A 90 -3.22 20.92 -9.44
N VAL A 91 -2.96 21.73 -10.48
CA VAL A 91 -2.40 21.27 -11.77
C VAL A 91 -1.04 20.58 -11.61
N PRO A 92 -0.01 21.17 -10.94
CA PRO A 92 1.28 20.49 -10.79
C PRO A 92 1.20 19.21 -9.93
N CYS A 93 0.20 19.09 -9.05
CA CYS A 93 -0.06 17.85 -8.32
C CYS A 93 -0.48 16.71 -9.25
N ASN A 94 -1.25 17.01 -10.30
CA ASN A 94 -1.62 16.01 -11.30
C ASN A 94 -0.40 15.52 -12.08
N SER A 95 0.54 16.42 -12.41
CA SER A 95 1.80 16.04 -13.07
C SER A 95 2.64 15.11 -12.21
N ALA A 96 2.81 15.43 -10.91
CA ALA A 96 3.49 14.56 -9.96
C ALA A 96 2.80 13.20 -9.83
N ARG A 97 1.47 13.18 -9.72
CA ARG A 97 0.67 11.95 -9.66
C ARG A 97 0.87 11.10 -10.91
N ASN A 98 0.85 11.71 -12.09
CA ASN A 98 1.01 11.03 -13.37
C ASN A 98 2.41 10.45 -13.55
N LEU A 99 3.46 11.15 -13.14
CA LEU A 99 4.83 10.62 -13.14
C LEU A 99 4.88 9.31 -12.33
N LEU A 100 4.33 9.32 -11.11
CA LEU A 100 4.32 8.15 -10.24
C LEU A 100 3.44 7.01 -10.80
N ILE A 101 2.31 7.33 -11.47
CA ILE A 101 1.47 6.35 -12.18
C ILE A 101 2.22 5.68 -13.32
N ASN A 102 2.73 6.49 -14.25
CA ASN A 102 3.33 6.00 -15.48
C ASN A 102 4.56 5.13 -15.20
N ARG A 103 5.30 5.50 -14.16
CA ARG A 103 6.47 4.75 -13.71
C ARG A 103 6.14 3.53 -12.84
N GLY A 104 4.88 3.38 -12.42
CA GLY A 104 4.44 2.26 -11.59
C GLY A 104 4.98 2.30 -10.16
N ILE A 105 5.10 3.50 -9.59
CA ILE A 105 5.54 3.67 -8.22
C ILE A 105 4.35 3.49 -7.28
N PRO A 106 4.43 2.59 -6.27
CA PRO A 106 3.44 2.54 -5.21
C PRO A 106 3.66 3.73 -4.26
N PHE A 107 2.61 4.53 -4.05
CA PHE A 107 2.66 5.68 -3.15
C PHE A 107 1.33 5.88 -2.41
N THR A 108 1.41 6.61 -1.31
CA THR A 108 0.24 7.09 -0.56
C THR A 108 -0.05 8.53 -0.95
N GLU A 109 -1.32 8.88 -1.15
CA GLU A 109 -1.71 10.26 -1.43
C GLU A 109 -2.43 10.88 -0.23
N ARG A 110 -2.01 12.09 0.15
CA ARG A 110 -2.59 12.88 1.22
C ARG A 110 -3.16 14.18 0.69
N THR A 111 -4.45 14.40 0.88
CA THR A 111 -5.13 15.63 0.44
C THR A 111 -5.14 16.66 1.56
N VAL A 112 -4.76 17.88 1.21
CA VAL A 112 -4.79 19.08 2.03
C VAL A 112 -6.03 19.85 1.60
N SER A 113 -7.00 19.94 2.52
CA SER A 113 -8.31 20.55 2.25
C SER A 113 -8.77 21.48 3.36
N THR A 114 -8.23 21.31 4.56
CA THR A 114 -8.59 22.07 5.76
C THR A 114 -7.42 22.93 6.26
N ASN A 115 -7.69 23.88 7.14
CA ASN A 115 -6.64 24.68 7.78
C ASN A 115 -5.75 23.80 8.66
N GLU A 116 -6.32 22.78 9.29
CA GLU A 116 -5.62 21.79 10.09
C GLU A 116 -4.62 21.00 9.23
N ASP A 117 -5.00 20.65 8.00
CA ASP A 117 -4.09 20.04 7.02
C ASP A 117 -2.97 21.00 6.61
N ILE A 118 -3.28 22.28 6.37
CA ILE A 118 -2.29 23.29 6.00
C ILE A 118 -1.24 23.44 7.10
N ASP A 119 -1.68 23.50 8.36
CA ASP A 119 -0.78 23.61 9.49
C ASP A 119 0.02 22.31 9.69
N ALA A 120 -0.59 21.15 9.45
CA ALA A 120 0.14 19.87 9.48
C ALA A 120 1.22 19.82 8.40
N LEU A 121 0.92 20.28 7.18
CA LEU A 121 1.89 20.39 6.10
C LEU A 121 3.05 21.32 6.49
N LYS A 122 2.74 22.52 7.00
CA LYS A 122 3.77 23.49 7.46
C LYS A 122 4.69 22.92 8.53
N ARG A 123 4.17 22.14 9.47
CA ARG A 123 5.01 21.50 10.51
C ARG A 123 6.00 20.48 9.93
N MET A 124 5.65 19.81 8.83
CA MET A 124 6.49 18.78 8.22
C MET A 124 7.47 19.32 7.18
N SER A 125 7.01 20.24 6.32
CA SER A 125 7.78 20.79 5.21
C SER A 125 8.36 22.18 5.51
N GLY A 126 7.91 22.86 6.56
CA GLY A 126 8.26 24.26 6.84
C GLY A 126 7.48 25.29 6.02
N GLU A 127 6.61 24.85 5.10
CA GLU A 127 5.79 25.73 4.26
C GLU A 127 4.47 25.06 3.86
N SER A 128 3.61 25.75 3.10
CA SER A 128 2.35 25.18 2.60
C SER A 128 2.29 25.11 1.07
N SER A 129 3.44 24.96 0.41
CA SER A 129 3.51 24.84 -1.05
C SER A 129 3.12 23.43 -1.49
N LEU A 130 2.44 23.35 -2.63
CA LEU A 130 1.97 22.09 -3.23
C LEU A 130 2.37 22.02 -4.72
N PRO A 131 2.63 20.82 -5.26
CA PRO A 131 2.68 19.55 -4.55
C PRO A 131 3.89 19.48 -3.62
N PHE A 132 3.74 18.73 -2.54
CA PHE A 132 4.85 18.33 -1.67
C PHE A 132 4.98 16.81 -1.74
N GLY A 133 6.19 16.30 -1.78
CA GLY A 133 6.48 14.88 -1.90
C GLY A 133 7.51 14.42 -0.88
N THR A 134 7.41 13.17 -0.46
CA THR A 134 8.48 12.52 0.31
C THR A 134 8.87 11.21 -0.36
N ILE A 135 10.17 10.93 -0.44
CA ILE A 135 10.73 9.65 -0.86
C ILE A 135 11.64 9.17 0.28
N GLY A 136 11.09 8.33 1.16
CA GLY A 136 11.73 8.04 2.46
C GLY A 136 11.91 9.33 3.27
N ALA A 137 13.16 9.68 3.59
CA ALA A 137 13.49 10.92 4.31
C ALA A 137 13.68 12.14 3.39
N GLN A 138 13.76 11.95 2.07
CA GLN A 138 13.93 13.06 1.13
C GLN A 138 12.61 13.79 0.95
N GLN A 139 12.65 15.12 1.02
CA GLN A 139 11.51 16.00 0.82
C GLN A 139 11.64 16.73 -0.52
N LEU A 140 10.56 16.76 -1.28
CA LEU A 140 10.47 17.40 -2.60
C LEU A 140 9.41 18.49 -2.55
N ARG A 141 9.82 19.72 -2.89
CA ARG A 141 8.95 20.90 -2.88
C ARG A 141 8.60 21.26 -4.31
N GLY A 142 7.31 21.34 -4.62
CA GLY A 142 6.84 21.53 -5.97
C GLY A 142 7.06 20.32 -6.87
N PHE A 143 6.78 20.51 -8.16
CA PHE A 143 6.96 19.48 -9.17
C PHE A 143 8.07 19.86 -10.14
N SER A 144 9.02 18.96 -10.30
CA SER A 144 10.06 18.96 -11.34
C SER A 144 10.26 17.51 -11.78
N ASP A 145 9.94 17.20 -13.03
CA ASP A 145 10.02 15.84 -13.56
C ASP A 145 11.44 15.25 -13.37
N THR A 146 12.45 16.05 -13.70
CA THR A 146 13.87 15.69 -13.57
C THR A 146 14.24 15.38 -12.13
N GLU A 147 13.87 16.24 -11.18
CA GLU A 147 14.21 16.06 -9.77
C GLU A 147 13.54 14.82 -9.19
N TRP A 148 12.23 14.69 -9.39
CA TRP A 148 11.46 13.53 -8.93
C TRP A 148 12.02 12.22 -9.51
N THR A 149 12.35 12.22 -10.81
CA THR A 149 12.96 11.07 -11.47
C THR A 149 14.32 10.71 -10.88
N GLN A 150 15.19 11.69 -10.62
CA GLN A 150 16.51 11.45 -10.03
C GLN A 150 16.42 10.84 -8.64
N TYR A 151 15.54 11.34 -7.77
CA TYR A 151 15.38 10.78 -6.44
C TYR A 151 14.73 9.39 -6.44
N LEU A 152 13.78 9.13 -7.35
CA LEU A 152 13.20 7.80 -7.53
C LEU A 152 14.26 6.80 -8.04
N ASP A 153 15.10 7.21 -8.99
CA ASP A 153 16.25 6.42 -9.48
C ASP A 153 17.22 6.11 -8.34
N ALA A 154 17.60 7.14 -7.55
CA ALA A 154 18.53 7.00 -6.43
C ALA A 154 17.98 6.11 -5.30
N ALA A 155 16.67 6.13 -5.07
CA ALA A 155 15.99 5.23 -4.13
C ALA A 155 15.92 3.77 -4.63
N GLY A 156 16.21 3.54 -5.93
CA GLY A 156 16.20 2.21 -6.54
C GLY A 156 14.85 1.80 -7.11
N TYR A 157 13.93 2.73 -7.33
CA TYR A 157 12.66 2.42 -7.99
C TYR A 157 12.87 2.13 -9.50
N PRO A 158 12.19 1.13 -10.07
CA PRO A 158 12.35 0.80 -11.48
C PRO A 158 11.88 1.96 -12.38
N LYS A 159 12.51 2.08 -13.55
CA LYS A 159 12.18 3.09 -14.57
C LYS A 159 10.89 2.76 -15.33
N GLN A 160 10.48 1.51 -15.29
CA GLN A 160 9.27 0.99 -15.90
C GLN A 160 8.40 0.33 -14.83
N SER A 161 7.08 0.36 -15.03
CA SER A 161 6.15 -0.26 -14.11
C SER A 161 6.39 -1.76 -14.00
N GLN A 162 6.60 -2.24 -12.77
CA GLN A 162 6.59 -3.67 -12.42
C GLN A 162 5.34 -4.02 -11.60
N LEU A 163 4.34 -3.13 -11.56
CA LEU A 163 3.11 -3.38 -10.83
C LEU A 163 2.33 -4.52 -11.52
N PRO A 164 1.75 -5.45 -10.75
CA PRO A 164 0.93 -6.49 -11.33
C PRO A 164 -0.40 -5.90 -11.86
N PRO A 165 -1.06 -6.57 -12.82
CA PRO A 165 -2.28 -6.05 -13.46
C PRO A 165 -3.45 -5.81 -12.49
N ASN A 166 -3.49 -6.55 -11.39
CA ASN A 166 -4.50 -6.43 -10.34
C ASN A 166 -4.14 -5.39 -9.26
N TYR A 167 -3.03 -4.67 -9.40
CA TYR A 167 -2.65 -3.65 -8.43
C TYR A 167 -3.73 -2.57 -8.34
N ARG A 168 -4.21 -2.34 -7.12
CA ARG A 168 -5.13 -1.26 -6.78
C ARG A 168 -4.39 -0.26 -5.92
N ARG A 169 -4.32 0.98 -6.42
CA ARG A 169 -3.72 2.07 -5.65
C ARG A 169 -4.65 2.45 -4.49
N PRO A 170 -4.09 2.74 -3.30
CA PRO A 170 -4.86 3.36 -2.23
C PRO A 170 -5.52 4.66 -2.68
N ALA A 171 -6.78 4.88 -2.28
CA ALA A 171 -7.43 6.17 -2.49
C ALA A 171 -6.70 7.27 -1.71
N ALA A 172 -6.76 8.51 -2.21
CA ALA A 172 -6.26 9.66 -1.49
C ALA A 172 -7.03 9.83 -0.16
N ALA A 173 -6.29 10.05 0.92
CA ALA A 173 -6.84 10.25 2.25
C ALA A 173 -6.55 11.67 2.74
N PRO A 174 -7.36 12.27 3.63
CA PRO A 174 -7.00 13.54 4.24
C PRO A 174 -5.65 13.44 4.97
N LEU A 175 -4.92 14.55 5.01
CA LEU A 175 -3.64 14.62 5.71
C LEU A 175 -3.84 14.41 7.22
N VAL A 176 -4.75 15.17 7.82
CA VAL A 176 -5.18 14.98 9.21
C VAL A 176 -6.43 14.11 9.22
N ALA A 177 -6.37 12.98 9.93
CA ALA A 177 -7.55 12.16 10.14
C ALA A 177 -8.49 12.86 11.12
N VAL A 178 -9.70 13.21 10.66
CA VAL A 178 -10.77 13.65 11.55
C VAL A 178 -11.33 12.40 12.25
N PRO A 179 -11.28 12.30 13.59
CA PRO A 179 -11.85 11.17 14.30
C PRO A 179 -13.36 11.07 14.00
N GLY A 180 -13.78 9.95 13.41
CA GLY A 180 -15.20 9.64 13.20
C GLY A 180 -15.74 9.78 11.76
N GLN A 181 -14.93 10.14 10.77
CA GLN A 181 -15.35 10.14 9.37
C GLN A 181 -14.75 8.94 8.63
N PRO A 182 -15.54 7.88 8.33
CA PRO A 182 -15.12 6.85 7.39
C PRO A 182 -14.76 7.51 6.06
N ALA A 183 -13.66 7.08 5.44
CA ALA A 183 -13.33 7.47 4.08
C ALA A 183 -14.55 7.17 3.20
N ALA A 184 -15.23 8.21 2.73
CA ALA A 184 -16.48 8.06 2.00
C ALA A 184 -16.22 7.15 0.78
N PRO A 185 -16.88 5.99 0.67
CA PRO A 185 -16.83 5.21 -0.55
C PRO A 185 -17.34 6.10 -1.68
N ALA A 186 -16.59 6.15 -2.78
CA ALA A 186 -17.08 6.74 -4.02
C ALA A 186 -18.45 6.13 -4.31
N ALA A 187 -19.47 6.98 -4.34
CA ALA A 187 -20.84 6.56 -4.58
C ALA A 187 -20.91 5.79 -5.90
N ASP A 188 -21.11 4.48 -5.80
CA ASP A 188 -21.54 3.65 -6.90
C ASP A 188 -22.85 4.23 -7.44
N LYS A 189 -22.76 4.90 -8.59
CA LYS A 189 -23.92 5.14 -9.43
C LYS A 189 -24.34 3.79 -10.01
N ALA A 190 -25.41 3.19 -9.48
CA ALA A 190 -26.56 2.77 -10.28
C ALA A 190 -27.66 2.08 -9.44
N SER A 191 -28.86 2.66 -9.57
CA SER A 191 -30.19 2.02 -9.55
C SER A 191 -30.73 1.41 -8.27
N ALA A 192 -31.62 2.16 -7.61
CA ALA A 192 -33.06 1.88 -7.68
C ALA A 192 -33.88 2.94 -6.90
N ALA A 193 -34.77 3.67 -7.59
CA ALA A 193 -36.17 3.92 -7.19
C ALA A 193 -36.81 5.00 -8.10
N PRO A 194 -38.01 4.75 -8.66
CA PRO A 194 -38.71 5.71 -9.51
C PRO A 194 -39.62 6.62 -8.66
N ALA A 195 -39.45 7.94 -8.76
CA ALA A 195 -40.37 8.96 -8.23
C ALA A 195 -39.91 10.33 -8.76
N ARG A 196 -40.71 11.27 -9.25
CA ARG A 196 -42.15 11.46 -9.45
C ARG A 196 -42.27 12.43 -10.63
N ARG A 197 -43.34 12.31 -11.44
CA ARG A 197 -43.67 13.31 -12.47
C ARG A 197 -43.83 14.71 -11.84
N PRO A 198 -43.35 15.79 -12.51
CA PRO A 198 -43.68 17.15 -12.10
C PRO A 198 -45.18 17.39 -12.21
N SER A 199 -45.80 17.86 -11.13
CA SER A 199 -47.17 18.37 -11.09
C SER A 199 -47.27 19.65 -11.94
N ALA A 200 -48.19 19.63 -12.90
CA ALA A 200 -48.50 20.75 -13.79
C ALA A 200 -49.16 21.93 -13.04
N PRO A 201 -49.08 23.17 -13.56
CA PRO A 201 -49.68 24.35 -12.94
C PRO A 201 -51.23 24.30 -12.95
N PRO A 202 -51.90 25.06 -12.06
CA PRO A 202 -53.37 25.05 -11.96
C PRO A 202 -54.04 25.63 -13.21
N ALA A 203 -55.11 24.98 -13.65
CA ALA A 203 -55.98 25.45 -14.73
C ALA A 203 -56.74 26.73 -14.31
N ALA A 204 -56.88 27.66 -15.26
CA ALA A 204 -57.68 28.87 -15.14
C ALA A 204 -59.18 28.55 -14.94
N PRO A 205 -59.95 29.41 -14.26
CA PRO A 205 -61.36 29.20 -13.99
C PRO A 205 -62.19 29.20 -15.28
N THR A 206 -63.00 28.15 -15.45
CA THR A 206 -64.07 28.05 -16.44
C THR A 206 -65.27 28.88 -15.97
N GLY A 207 -65.49 30.02 -16.60
CA GLY A 207 -66.72 30.79 -16.47
C GLY A 207 -67.24 31.14 -17.87
N PRO A 208 -68.52 30.86 -18.19
CA PRO A 208 -69.09 31.25 -19.47
C PRO A 208 -69.21 32.78 -19.56
N SER A 209 -68.62 33.35 -20.61
CA SER A 209 -68.77 34.76 -20.99
C SER A 209 -70.23 35.08 -21.32
N PRO A 210 -70.83 36.14 -20.76
CA PRO A 210 -72.00 36.76 -21.35
C PRO A 210 -71.58 37.68 -22.52
N SER A 211 -72.17 37.41 -23.67
CA SER A 211 -72.05 38.17 -24.92
C SER A 211 -72.56 39.61 -24.76
N ASN A 212 -71.69 40.60 -24.94
CA ASN A 212 -72.09 42.00 -25.10
C ASN A 212 -71.89 42.43 -26.57
N PRO A 213 -72.93 42.89 -27.30
CA PRO A 213 -72.84 43.21 -28.73
C PRO A 213 -72.01 44.46 -29.10
N ALA A 214 -71.39 45.15 -28.14
CA ALA A 214 -70.74 46.44 -28.40
C ALA A 214 -69.20 46.44 -28.54
N GLY A 215 -68.51 45.29 -28.44
CA GLY A 215 -67.17 45.09 -29.02
C GLY A 215 -66.02 46.07 -28.70
N ILE A 216 -65.74 46.40 -27.43
CA ILE A 216 -64.52 47.15 -27.02
C ILE A 216 -63.96 46.61 -25.70
N ILE A 217 -62.63 46.43 -25.58
CA ILE A 217 -61.91 46.11 -24.33
C ILE A 217 -60.72 47.07 -24.16
N PHE A 218 -60.55 47.58 -22.94
CA PHE A 218 -59.46 48.45 -22.46
C PHE A 218 -58.20 47.67 -22.10
#